data_AF-A0AA40SYY3-F1
#
_entry.id   AF-A0AA40SYY3-F1
#
_cell.length_a   1.000
_cell.length_b   1.000
_cell.length_c   1.000
_cell.angle_alpha   90.00
_cell.angle_beta   90.00
_cell.angle_gamma   90.00
#
_symmetry.space_group_name_H-M   'P 1'
#
loop_
_entity.id
_entity.type
_entity.pdbx_description
1 polymer ?
#
loop_
_entity_poly.entity_id
_entity_poly.type
_entity_poly.pdbx_seq_one_letter_code
_entity_poly.pdbx_strand_id
1 'polypeptide(L)'
;MENTLVDKTFRDSNGNIVLAQKPNLPLIVWIVTSLLTLVFPTGTINIVLDVLANGSLFTWAWLELFQGVNYFRRALGLFAFIAIIASKFINYNGLIN
;
A
#
# COMPACT_ATOMS: atom_id res chain seq x y z
N MET A 1 -19.41 19.54 18.52
CA MET A 1 -19.13 18.19 17.98
C MET A 1 -19.58 18.19 16.53
N GLU A 2 -18.70 18.57 15.60
CA GLU A 2 -19.04 18.57 14.18
C GLU A 2 -18.84 17.17 13.60
N ASN A 3 -19.94 16.41 13.52
CA ASN A 3 -20.02 15.06 12.96
C ASN A 3 -20.03 15.08 11.43
N THR A 4 -19.08 15.77 10.80
CA THR A 4 -19.05 15.88 9.34
C THR A 4 -18.30 14.68 8.75
N LEU A 5 -18.81 14.05 7.69
CA LEU A 5 -18.12 12.95 6.99
C LEU A 5 -16.69 13.32 6.57
N VAL A 6 -16.48 14.61 6.29
CA VAL A 6 -15.17 15.22 6.00
C VAL A 6 -14.22 15.10 7.20
N ASP A 7 -14.70 15.31 8.42
CA ASP A 7 -13.91 15.19 9.63
C ASP A 7 -13.47 13.75 9.86
N LYS A 8 -14.34 12.76 9.65
CA LYS A 8 -13.93 11.35 9.74
C LYS A 8 -13.02 10.90 8.58
N THR A 9 -13.06 11.61 7.45
CA THR A 9 -12.22 11.28 6.29
C THR A 9 -10.80 11.77 6.49
N PHE A 10 -10.63 12.98 7.03
CA PHE A 10 -9.33 13.66 7.09
C PHE A 10 -8.80 13.90 8.51
N ARG A 11 -9.63 13.77 9.55
CA ARG A 11 -9.21 13.97 10.94
C ARG A 11 -9.10 12.68 11.74
N ASP A 12 -8.12 12.66 12.62
CA ASP A 12 -7.94 11.64 13.67
C ASP A 12 -8.93 11.89 14.83
N SER A 13 -9.09 10.90 15.71
CA SER A 13 -9.90 10.91 16.94
C SER A 13 -9.60 12.11 17.86
N ASN A 14 -8.43 12.73 17.71
CA ASN A 14 -8.01 13.93 18.42
C ASN A 14 -8.40 15.26 17.74
N GLY A 15 -9.12 15.22 16.61
CA GLY A 15 -9.53 16.42 15.86
C GLY A 15 -8.43 17.07 15.01
N ASN A 16 -7.29 16.39 14.82
CA ASN A 16 -6.20 16.85 13.96
C ASN A 16 -6.41 16.38 12.52
N ILE A 17 -6.19 17.24 11.52
CA ILE A 17 -6.15 16.83 10.11
C ILE A 17 -4.88 16.00 9.89
N VAL A 18 -5.03 14.69 9.78
CA VAL A 18 -3.93 13.74 9.63
C VAL A 18 -3.91 13.24 8.19
N LEU A 19 -3.31 14.06 7.31
CA LEU A 19 -3.05 13.70 5.93
C LEU A 19 -1.78 12.83 5.79
N ALA A 20 -0.80 13.01 6.68
CA ALA A 20 0.45 12.25 6.68
C ALA A 20 0.86 11.89 8.11
N GLN A 21 0.84 10.60 8.45
CA GLN A 21 1.53 10.12 9.65
C GLN A 21 2.93 9.65 9.28
N LYS A 22 3.74 9.43 10.32
CA LYS A 22 5.05 8.78 10.24
C LYS A 22 4.99 7.57 9.28
N PRO A 23 5.93 7.44 8.33
CA PRO A 23 5.90 6.37 7.34
C PRO A 23 5.86 5.01 8.03
N ASN A 24 4.95 4.16 7.58
CA ASN A 24 4.82 2.80 8.06
C ASN A 24 5.94 1.94 7.48
N LEU A 25 6.54 1.11 8.36
CA LEU A 25 7.65 0.23 8.03
C LEU A 25 7.43 -0.56 6.72
N PRO A 26 6.25 -1.17 6.48
CA PRO A 26 5.98 -1.86 5.21
C PRO A 26 6.11 -0.98 3.95
N LEU A 27 5.71 0.29 4.00
CA LEU A 27 5.85 1.21 2.86
C LEU A 27 7.32 1.54 2.60
N ILE A 28 8.12 1.71 3.65
CA ILE A 28 9.56 1.96 3.54
C ILE A 28 10.24 0.75 2.91
N VAL A 29 9.93 -0.47 3.39
CA VAL A 29 10.48 -1.70 2.83
C VAL A 29 10.10 -1.82 1.36
N TRP A 30 8.84 -1.58 1.00
CA TRP A 30 8.39 -1.58 -0.39
C TRP A 30 9.19 -0.59 -1.25
N ILE A 31 9.34 0.66 -0.82
CA ILE A 31 10.11 1.67 -1.57
C ILE A 31 11.55 1.21 -1.76
N VAL A 32 12.21 0.77 -0.69
CA VAL A 32 13.62 0.37 -0.74
C VAL A 32 13.82 -0.84 -1.65
N THR A 33 12.98 -1.89 -1.51
CA THR A 33 13.12 -3.09 -2.34
C THR A 33 12.77 -2.82 -3.80
N SER A 34 11.75 -1.99 -4.08
CA SER A 34 11.42 -1.56 -5.45
C SER A 34 12.49 -0.67 -6.07
N LEU A 35 13.23 0.13 -5.30
CA LEU A 35 14.38 0.86 -5.83
C LEU A 35 15.56 -0.08 -6.10
N LEU A 36 15.76 -1.09 -5.25
CA LEU A 36 16.82 -2.08 -5.45
C LEU A 36 16.58 -2.97 -6.68
N THR A 37 15.33 -3.24 -7.07
CA THR A 37 15.05 -4.00 -8.31
C THR A 37 15.48 -3.23 -9.56
N LEU A 38 15.54 -1.90 -9.52
CA LEU A 38 16.09 -1.09 -10.61
C LEU A 38 17.60 -1.25 -10.75
N VAL A 39 18.31 -1.50 -9.64
CA VAL A 39 19.76 -1.75 -9.62
C VAL A 39 20.09 -3.20 -9.96
N PHE A 40 19.24 -4.13 -9.51
CA PHE A 40 19.35 -5.56 -9.77
C PHE A 40 18.15 -6.04 -10.61
N PRO A 41 18.16 -5.80 -11.93
CA PRO A 41 16.99 -6.04 -12.78
C PRO A 41 16.75 -7.51 -13.13
N THR A 42 17.72 -8.41 -12.92
CA THR A 42 17.61 -9.82 -13.30
C THR A 42 18.24 -10.77 -12.28
N GLY A 43 17.86 -12.06 -12.35
CA GLY A 43 18.39 -13.12 -11.51
C GLY A 43 17.64 -13.33 -10.19
N THR A 44 18.16 -14.23 -9.35
CA THR A 44 17.51 -14.63 -8.09
C THR A 44 17.32 -13.47 -7.11
N ILE A 45 18.26 -12.53 -7.08
CA ILE A 45 18.19 -11.34 -6.21
C ILE A 45 16.98 -10.49 -6.58
N ASN A 46 16.75 -10.27 -7.89
CA ASN A 46 15.59 -9.53 -8.37
C ASN A 46 14.28 -10.19 -7.92
N ILE A 47 14.18 -11.52 -8.05
CA ILE A 47 12.99 -12.29 -7.63
C ILE A 47 12.73 -12.09 -6.12
N VAL A 48 13.76 -12.17 -5.29
CA VAL A 48 13.62 -11.97 -3.84
C VAL A 48 13.15 -10.55 -3.54
N LEU A 49 13.75 -9.54 -4.18
CA LEU A 49 13.37 -8.14 -4.00
C LEU A 49 11.93 -7.86 -4.45
N ASP A 50 11.50 -8.46 -5.57
CA ASP A 50 10.13 -8.36 -6.08
C ASP A 50 9.13 -9.01 -5.12
N VAL A 51 9.45 -10.18 -4.56
CA VAL A 51 8.61 -10.84 -3.56
C VAL A 51 8.50 -9.97 -2.30
N LEU A 52 9.62 -9.40 -1.83
CA LEU A 52 9.62 -8.50 -0.66
C LEU A 52 8.85 -7.21 -0.93
N ALA A 53 8.99 -6.63 -2.12
CA ALA A 53 8.23 -5.44 -2.52
C ALA A 53 6.73 -5.74 -2.50
N ASN A 54 6.29 -6.76 -3.24
CA ASN A 54 4.88 -7.13 -3.31
C ASN A 54 4.30 -7.53 -1.95
N GLY A 55 5.06 -8.30 -1.15
CA GLY A 55 4.65 -8.71 0.19
C GLY A 55 4.51 -7.51 1.14
N SER A 56 5.46 -6.58 1.10
CA SER A 56 5.43 -5.38 1.96
C SER A 56 4.30 -4.43 1.56
N LEU A 57 4.06 -4.25 0.26
CA LEU A 57 2.93 -3.45 -0.23
C LEU A 57 1.58 -4.08 0.14
N PHE A 58 1.47 -5.41 0.07
CA PHE A 58 0.29 -6.13 0.53
C PHE A 58 0.07 -5.95 2.04
N THR A 59 1.12 -6.14 2.85
CA THR A 59 1.04 -5.94 4.30
C THR A 59 0.66 -4.50 4.63
N TRP A 60 1.21 -3.52 3.92
CA TRP A 60 0.81 -2.13 4.06
C TRP A 60 -0.68 -1.93 3.76
N ALA A 61 -1.14 -2.39 2.60
CA ALA A 61 -2.53 -2.24 2.17
C ALA A 61 -3.50 -2.87 3.16
N TRP A 62 -3.16 -4.06 3.69
CA TRP A 62 -3.92 -4.75 4.73
C TRP A 62 -3.99 -3.94 6.03
N LEU A 63 -2.85 -3.45 6.53
CA LEU A 63 -2.81 -2.64 7.74
C LEU A 63 -3.60 -1.34 7.57
N GLU A 64 -3.50 -0.67 6.42
CA GLU A 64 -4.29 0.53 6.17
C GLU A 64 -5.79 0.26 6.10
N LEU A 65 -6.19 -0.84 5.46
CA LEU A 65 -7.58 -1.22 5.30
C LEU A 65 -8.28 -1.47 6.64
N PHE A 66 -7.62 -2.21 7.54
CA PHE A 66 -8.21 -2.63 8.81
C PHE A 66 -7.84 -1.73 10.00
N GLN A 67 -6.63 -1.17 10.02
CA GLN A 67 -6.09 -0.38 11.13
C GLN A 67 -5.88 1.09 10.76
N GLY A 68 -6.31 1.54 9.57
CA GLY A 68 -6.25 2.95 9.19
C GLY A 68 -7.02 3.83 10.17
N VAL A 69 -6.38 4.93 10.58
CA VAL A 69 -6.90 5.87 11.59
C VAL A 69 -8.07 6.72 11.08
N ASN A 70 -8.21 6.87 9.77
CA ASN A 70 -9.28 7.63 9.11
C ASN A 70 -9.78 6.90 7.86
N TYR A 71 -10.95 7.30 7.34
CA TYR A 71 -11.53 6.65 6.16
C TYR A 71 -10.67 6.84 4.91
N PHE A 72 -9.93 7.95 4.81
CA PHE A 72 -9.01 8.18 3.69
C PHE A 72 -7.94 7.10 3.61
N ARG A 73 -7.27 6.78 4.72
CA ARG A 73 -6.25 5.73 4.77
C ARG A 73 -6.82 4.35 4.51
N ARG A 74 -7.99 4.03 5.08
CA ARG A 74 -8.68 2.78 4.78
C ARG A 74 -9.02 2.64 3.30
N ALA A 75 -9.45 3.73 2.67
CA ALA A 75 -9.72 3.77 1.23
C ALA A 75 -8.44 3.57 0.40
N LEU A 76 -7.32 4.18 0.79
CA LEU A 76 -6.01 3.93 0.16
C LEU A 76 -5.58 2.46 0.28
N GLY A 77 -5.74 1.87 1.47
CA GLY A 77 -5.49 0.45 1.70
C GLY A 77 -6.35 -0.44 0.80
N LEU A 78 -7.66 -0.16 0.72
CA LEU A 78 -8.57 -0.87 -0.17
C LEU A 78 -8.15 -0.74 -1.64
N PHE A 79 -7.86 0.48 -2.08
CA PHE A 79 -7.46 0.75 -3.46
C PHE A 79 -6.17 0.00 -3.83
N ALA A 80 -5.16 0.07 -2.97
CA ALA A 80 -3.91 -0.68 -3.15
C ALA A 80 -4.17 -2.19 -3.20
N PHE A 81 -5.03 -2.72 -2.34
CA PHE A 81 -5.39 -4.13 -2.33
C PHE A 81 -6.05 -4.58 -3.64
N ILE A 82 -7.02 -3.80 -4.13
CA ILE A 82 -7.68 -4.05 -5.43
C ILE A 82 -6.66 -3.96 -6.57
N ALA A 83 -5.77 -2.96 -6.55
CA ALA A 83 -4.74 -2.78 -7.57
C ALA A 83 -3.77 -3.98 -7.64
N ILE A 84 -3.36 -4.53 -6.48
CA ILE A 84 -2.52 -5.73 -6.42
C ILE A 84 -3.24 -6.95 -7.00
N ILE A 85 -4.54 -7.10 -6.72
CA ILE A 85 -5.32 -8.21 -7.26
C ILE A 85 -5.49 -8.05 -8.78
N ALA A 86 -5.88 -6.86 -9.22
CA ALA A 86 -6.08 -6.54 -10.63
C ALA A 86 -4.80 -6.75 -11.45
N SER A 87 -3.64 -6.34 -10.92
CA SER A 87 -2.35 -6.56 -11.60
C SER A 87 -2.03 -8.03 -11.79
N LYS A 88 -2.35 -8.90 -10.82
CA LYS A 88 -2.20 -10.36 -10.98
C LYS A 88 -3.11 -10.94 -12.06
N PHE A 89 -4.36 -10.49 -12.14
CA PHE A 89 -5.28 -10.91 -13.21
C PHE A 89 -4.82 -10.45 -14.59
N ILE A 90 -4.35 -9.20 -14.72
CA ILE A 90 -3.84 -8.66 -15.99
C ILE A 90 -2.60 -9.43 -16.44
N ASN A 91 -1.65 -9.67 -15.54
CA ASN A 91 -0.45 -10.45 -15.84
C ASN A 91 -0.77 -11.89 -16.24
N TYR A 92 -1.73 -12.52 -15.57
CA TYR A 92 -2.20 -13.85 -15.94
C TYR A 92 -2.81 -13.87 -17.36
N ASN A 93 -3.69 -12.91 -17.67
CA ASN A 93 -4.29 -12.79 -19.00
C ASN A 93 -3.28 -12.46 -20.10
N GLY A 94 -2.20 -11.75 -19.77
CA GLY A 94 -1.09 -11.47 -20.69
C GLY A 94 -0.17 -12.68 -20.96
N LEU A 95 -0.21 -13.73 -20.14
CA LEU A 95 0.56 -14.97 -20.35
C LEU A 95 -0.17 -15.98 -21.25
N ILE A 96 -1.49 -15.85 -21.40
CA ILE A 96 -2.36 -16.78 -22.15
C ILE A 96 -2.82 -16.25 -23.52
N ASN A 97 -2.49 -14.99 -23.86
CA ASN A 97 -2.68 -14.39 -25.19
C ASN A 97 -1.33 -14.23 -25.89
#